data_AF-A0A7V2P6L7-F1
#
_entry.id   AF-A0A7V2P6L7-F1
#
_cell.length_a   1.000
_cell.length_b   1.000
_cell.length_c   1.000
_cell.angle_alpha   90.00
_cell.angle_beta   90.00
_cell.angle_gamma   90.00
#
_symmetry.space_group_name_H-M   'P 1'
#
loop_
_entity.id
_entity.type
_entity.pdbx_description
1 polymer ?
#
loop_
_entity_poly.entity_id
_entity_poly.type
_entity_poly.pdbx_seq_one_letter_code
_entity_poly.pdbx_strand_id
1 'polypeptide(L)' 'MCREQIIISNYRGCHGGCGVLVHVRDGTIVKIEGDPDFPTNHGSMCSKGLAFHQLVYHPDRVKYPLKRAGKKGEGK' A
#
# COMPACT_ATOMS: atom_id res chain seq x y z
N MET A 1 16.62 9.44 17.55
CA MET A 1 15.37 10.19 17.29
C MET A 1 14.63 9.46 16.19
N CYS A 2 13.49 8.87 16.51
CA CYS A 2 12.64 8.14 15.57
C CYS A 2 11.82 9.17 14.76
N ARG A 3 11.90 9.16 13.43
CA ARG A 3 11.15 10.11 12.58
C ARG A 3 9.80 9.49 12.21
N GLU A 4 8.74 10.09 12.71
CA GLU A 4 7.36 9.68 12.43
C GLU A 4 6.69 10.71 11.50
N GLN A 5 6.01 10.23 10.46
CA GLN A 5 5.34 11.04 9.45
C GLN A 5 4.00 10.41 9.09
N ILE A 6 2.99 11.24 8.87
CA ILE A 6 1.70 10.81 8.33
C ILE A 6 1.57 11.38 6.92
N ILE A 7 1.36 10.51 5.95
CA ILE A 7 1.21 10.86 4.54
C ILE A 7 -0.23 10.57 4.13
N ILE A 8 -0.93 11.61 3.66
CA ILE A 8 -2.28 11.47 3.10
C ILE A 8 -2.16 10.91 1.68
N SER A 9 -2.93 9.88 1.37
CA SER A 9 -2.91 9.22 0.07
C SER A 9 -4.28 8.62 -0.27
N ASN A 10 -4.39 7.99 -1.43
CA ASN A 10 -5.60 7.33 -1.90
C ASN A 10 -5.35 5.83 -2.12
N TYR A 11 -6.24 4.98 -1.60
CA TYR A 11 -6.21 3.54 -1.81
C TYR A 11 -6.84 3.17 -3.17
N ARG A 12 -6.10 2.40 -3.98
CA ARG A 12 -6.51 1.98 -5.34
C ARG A 12 -6.58 0.46 -5.53
N GLY A 13 -6.64 -0.31 -4.45
CA GLY A 13 -6.85 -1.76 -4.55
C GLY A 13 -8.29 -2.17 -4.94
N CYS A 14 -9.20 -1.20 -5.06
CA CYS A 14 -10.54 -1.37 -5.62
C CYS A 14 -11.01 -0.07 -6.30
N HIS A 15 -12.23 -0.09 -6.85
CA HIS A 15 -12.85 1.08 -7.50
C HIS A 15 -13.35 2.14 -6.52
N GLY A 16 -13.25 1.91 -5.20
CA GLY A 16 -13.79 2.81 -4.18
C GLY A 16 -13.01 4.11 -4.00
N GLY A 17 -11.71 4.15 -4.31
CA GLY A 17 -10.93 5.38 -4.22
C GLY A 17 -10.84 5.99 -2.81
N CYS A 18 -10.88 5.17 -1.76
CA CYS A 18 -10.88 5.62 -0.36
C CYS A 18 -9.62 6.43 0.00
N GLY A 19 -9.78 7.48 0.81
CA GLY A 19 -8.68 8.23 1.39
C GLY A 19 -8.07 7.49 2.56
N VAL A 20 -6.74 7.55 2.65
CA VAL A 20 -5.96 6.84 3.66
C VAL A 20 -4.88 7.72 4.28
N LEU A 21 -4.63 7.49 5.56
CA LEU A 21 -3.50 8.01 6.31
C LEU A 21 -2.44 6.92 6.42
N VAL A 22 -1.27 7.17 5.86
CA VAL A 22 -0.13 6.24 5.87
C VAL A 22 0.85 6.69 6.95
N HIS A 23 0.97 5.90 8.00
CA HIS A 23 1.91 6.15 9.09
C HIS A 23 3.28 5.56 8.73
N VAL A 24 4.28 6.43 8.63
CA VAL A 24 5.66 6.08 8.29
C VAL A 24 6.57 6.37 9.47
N ARG A 25 7.33 5.36 9.89
CA ARG A 25 8.32 5.44 10.96
C ARG A 25 9.68 5.02 10.43
N ASP A 26 10.67 5.89 10.56
CA ASP A 26 12.05 5.66 10.10
C ASP A 26 12.10 5.17 8.63
N GLY A 27 11.25 5.75 7.77
CA GLY A 27 11.15 5.42 6.35
C GLY A 27 10.33 4.15 6.03
N THR A 28 9.77 3.48 7.03
CA THR A 28 8.98 2.26 6.86
C THR A 28 7.50 2.50 7.19
N ILE A 29 6.60 1.96 6.37
CA ILE A 29 5.16 2.02 6.63
C ILE A 29 4.84 1.06 7.78
N VAL A 30 4.33 1.60 8.88
CA VAL A 30 3.96 0.81 10.07
C VAL A 30 2.46 0.59 10.19
N LYS A 31 1.64 1.47 9.61
CA LYS A 31 0.18 1.39 9.71
C LYS A 31 -0.49 2.16 8.57
N ILE A 32 -1.66 1.68 8.16
CA ILE A 32 -2.57 2.39 7.25
C ILE A 32 -3.93 2.49 7.93
N GLU A 33 -4.50 3.69 7.92
CA GLU A 33 -5.84 3.98 8.45
C GLU A 33 -6.68 4.71 7.41
N GLY A 34 -8.00 4.69 7.58
CA GLY A 34 -8.88 5.54 6.77
C GLY A 34 -8.77 6.98 7.19
N ASP A 35 -8.82 7.89 6.23
CA ASP A 35 -8.86 9.33 6.48
C ASP A 35 -10.30 9.77 6.82
N PRO A 36 -10.57 10.27 8.05
CA PRO A 36 -11.88 10.76 8.46
C PRO A 36 -12.39 11.93 7.62
N ASP A 37 -11.49 12.75 7.09
CA ASP A 37 -11.81 13.96 6.33
C ASP A 37 -12.07 13.67 4.85
N PHE A 38 -11.79 12.44 4.40
CA PHE A 38 -11.95 12.08 3.00
C PHE A 38 -13.41 11.76 2.67
N PRO A 39 -14.00 12.41 1.64
CA PRO A 39 -15.44 12.41 1.39
C PRO A 39 -16.01 11.04 0.99
N THR A 40 -15.16 10.12 0.51
CA THR A 40 -15.64 8.83 -0.01
C THR A 40 -15.82 7.79 1.08
N ASN A 41 -15.00 7.81 2.12
CA ASN A 41 -14.98 6.75 3.12
C ASN A 41 -15.07 7.23 4.57
N HIS A 42 -14.89 8.54 4.84
CA HIS A 42 -15.07 9.11 6.18
C HIS A 42 -14.40 8.29 7.29
N GLY A 43 -13.15 7.89 7.06
CA GLY A 43 -12.35 7.09 8.00
C GLY A 43 -12.61 5.58 7.98
N SER A 44 -13.71 5.12 7.37
CA SER A 44 -14.01 3.70 7.25
C SER A 44 -13.10 3.02 6.22
N MET A 45 -12.61 1.82 6.54
CA MET A 45 -11.73 1.05 5.66
C MET A 45 -12.00 -0.45 5.77
N CYS A 46 -11.88 -1.16 4.64
CA CYS A 46 -11.96 -2.61 4.61
C CYS A 46 -10.63 -3.25 5.03
N SER A 47 -10.68 -4.52 5.44
CA SER A 47 -9.50 -5.30 5.85
C SER A 47 -8.37 -5.30 4.83
N LYS A 48 -8.69 -5.33 3.53
CA LYS A 48 -7.71 -5.28 2.43
C LYS A 48 -6.92 -3.98 2.41
N GLY A 49 -7.59 -2.85 2.62
CA GLY A 49 -6.93 -1.55 2.59
C GLY A 49 -6.07 -1.30 3.83
N LEU A 50 -6.52 -1.74 5.00
CA LEU A 50 -5.72 -1.70 6.24
C LEU A 50 -4.43 -2.54 6.14
N ALA A 51 -4.52 -3.70 5.47
CA ALA A 51 -3.39 -4.60 5.26
C ALA A 51 -2.49 -4.25 4.06
N PHE A 52 -2.76 -3.16 3.32
CA PHE A 52 -2.12 -2.92 2.03
C PHE A 52 -0.59 -2.76 2.10
N HIS A 53 -0.04 -2.33 3.23
CA HIS A 53 1.40 -2.26 3.46
C HIS A 53 2.10 -3.63 3.31
N GLN A 54 1.40 -4.74 3.55
CA GLN A 54 1.92 -6.10 3.32
C GLN A 54 2.29 -6.34 1.85
N LEU A 55 1.56 -5.73 0.91
CA LEU A 55 1.85 -5.83 -0.52
C LEU A 55 3.14 -5.08 -0.90
N VAL A 56 3.41 -3.96 -0.23
CA VAL A 56 4.64 -3.16 -0.42
C VAL A 56 5.89 -3.95 -0.02
N TYR A 57 5.76 -4.77 1.02
CA TYR A 57 6.85 -5.57 1.59
C TYR A 57 6.77 -7.07 1.26
N HIS A 58 5.90 -7.47 0.34
CA HIS A 58 5.72 -8.88 -0.01
C HIS A 58 7.03 -9.48 -0.57
N PRO A 59 7.42 -10.71 -0.18
CA PRO A 59 8.66 -11.34 -0.65
C PRO A 59 8.72 -11.45 -2.19
N ASP A 60 7.58 -11.77 -2.82
CA ASP A 60 7.48 -11.94 -4.27
C ASP A 60 7.28 -10.62 -5.05
N ARG A 61 7.40 -9.46 -4.39
CA ARG A 61 7.25 -8.17 -5.08
C ARG A 61 8.35 -8.00 -6.12
N VAL A 62 7.98 -7.69 -7.35
CA VAL A 62 8.92 -7.36 -8.43
C VAL A 62 9.64 -6.05 -8.09
N LYS A 63 10.97 -6.11 -7.93
CA LYS A 63 11.81 -4.97 -7.51
C LYS A 63 12.52 -4.28 -8.66
N TYR A 64 12.69 -4.95 -9.78
CA TYR A 64 13.44 -4.49 -10.94
C TYR A 64 12.79 -4.97 -12.24
N PRO A 65 13.05 -4.30 -13.38
CA PRO A 65 12.62 -4.79 -14.68
C PRO A 65 13.14 -6.21 -14.93
N LEU A 66 12.26 -7.09 -15.41
CA LEU A 66 12.59 -8.47 -15.76
C LEU A 66 12.48 -8.66 -17.28
N LYS A 67 13.36 -9.49 -17.84
CA LYS A 67 13.30 -9.93 -19.23
C LYS A 67 13.08 -11.43 -19.24
N ARG A 68 12.01 -11.88 -19.90
CA ARG A 68 11.69 -13.30 -20.07
C ARG A 68 12.84 -14.01 -20.80
N ALA A 69 13.35 -15.09 -20.21
CA ALA A 69 14.35 -15.99 -20.79
C ALA A 69 13.75 -17.32 -21.28
N GLY A 70 12.61 -17.75 -20.76
CA GLY A 70 11.94 -19.02 -21.10
C GLY A 70 10.63 -18.87 -21.88
N LYS A 71 9.82 -19.92 -22.05
CA LYS A 71 8.46 -19.80 -22.63
C LYS A 71 7.52 -19.03 -21.68
N LYS A 72 6.39 -18.54 -22.20
CA LYS A 72 5.39 -17.80 -21.39
C LYS A 72 4.85 -18.70 -20.28
N GLY A 73 4.94 -18.23 -19.03
CA GLY A 73 4.46 -18.94 -17.84
C GLY A 73 5.54 -19.67 -17.03
N GLU A 74 6.79 -19.76 -17.53
CA GLU A 74 7.86 -20.51 -16.84
C GLU A 74 8.50 -19.76 -15.65
N GLY A 75 8.26 -18.45 -15.52
CA GLY A 75 8.89 -17.63 -14.47
C GLY A 75 10.41 -17.46 -14.65
N LYS A 76 10.90 -17.59 -15.89
CA LYS A 76 12.32 -17.47 -16.26
C LYS A 76 12.52 -16.31 -17.23
#